data_AF-A0A6N6N573-F1
#
_entry.id   AF-A0A6N6N573-F1
#
_cell.length_a   1.000
_cell.length_b   1.000
_cell.length_c   1.000
_cell.angle_alpha   90.00
_cell.angle_beta   90.00
_cell.angle_gamma   90.00
#
_symmetry.space_group_name_H-M   'P 1'
#
loop_
_entity.id
_entity.type
_entity.pdbx_description
1 polymer ?
#
loop_
_entity_poly.entity_id
_entity_poly.type
_entity_poly.pdbx_seq_one_letter_code
_entity_poly.pdbx_strand_id
1 'polypeptide(L)'
;MNNFRFPQFDGDVTIAGIRHFFRYNDSSQWHVDIDTDPPQQKSHLTTSNASILARKRVLNPTRSYKEAGYPIAFTWPEPHKWRVKRIGDCPIPGYTHRPDASQFCFALIHGNLLVYLPQFELARTLFFHDSYLCNTAMESDCLDTEFYIERDSNGARILIMPSSGFSLTHFADPVYRKNLSWILLDAEAHKSYKSICTKQRQHGESRTNYRIWNFQFDPPPMQGTRLEVRGHLDRDEGCLFVYEIKAIGNLRADVPADIQMIHPDHTVTKIGEGHGTYSKTMETSETYAIHDGAAARMSLHQTLIAAPTVTIEFNKAFKVDAVPARQKTCISCDPRQEENTETISVSMEEATAGQGLRAANWNDLEDATDDTYLFANKFKCFFSMVDVLANTYDCTITTSGIRKLPKVPRCKKHLLKTDGNPRCMAVVQLETKGNTRYLLEVDTSDAGKALSTQILSVRNPSSWEADLDNLERELIRSSLRWPKDILAEICGNGRFKGITHPHSPIRNRSVLNPESIDGWAARVYRGMMRL
;
A
#
# COMPACT_ATOMS: atom_id res chain seq x y z
N MET A 1 6.15 -9.28 -16.20
CA MET A 1 5.51 -10.59 -16.02
C MET A 1 5.18 -10.72 -14.55
N ASN A 2 4.04 -11.33 -14.21
CA ASN A 2 3.71 -11.57 -12.80
C ASN A 2 4.71 -12.59 -12.24
N ASN A 3 5.11 -12.42 -10.98
CA ASN A 3 5.99 -13.35 -10.30
C ASN A 3 5.23 -14.54 -9.68
N PHE A 4 4.01 -14.82 -10.16
CA PHE A 4 3.17 -15.89 -9.66
C PHE A 4 2.39 -16.59 -10.78
N ARG A 5 1.98 -17.83 -10.52
CA ARG A 5 1.09 -18.63 -11.37
C ARG A 5 0.08 -19.41 -10.53
N PHE A 6 -1.10 -19.67 -11.09
CA PHE A 6 -2.07 -20.63 -10.58
C PHE A 6 -1.92 -21.94 -11.36
N PRO A 7 -1.38 -23.03 -10.77
CA PRO A 7 -1.15 -24.29 -11.49
C PRO A 7 -2.42 -24.94 -12.06
N GLN A 8 -3.60 -24.59 -11.54
CA GLN A 8 -4.89 -25.12 -12.00
C GLN A 8 -5.45 -24.42 -13.23
N PHE A 9 -4.75 -23.41 -13.75
CA PHE A 9 -5.11 -22.69 -14.97
C PHE A 9 -3.96 -22.81 -15.97
N ASP A 10 -4.30 -22.86 -17.26
CA ASP A 10 -3.33 -22.79 -18.34
C ASP A 10 -2.66 -21.42 -18.40
N GLY A 11 -1.67 -21.28 -19.29
CA GLY A 11 -1.06 -19.99 -19.60
C GLY A 11 -2.02 -19.08 -20.37
N ASP A 12 -1.91 -17.77 -20.16
CA ASP A 12 -2.61 -16.73 -20.93
C ASP A 12 -4.15 -16.79 -20.87
N VAL A 13 -4.71 -17.20 -19.73
CA VAL A 13 -6.16 -17.31 -19.54
C VAL A 13 -6.76 -15.97 -19.12
N THR A 14 -7.71 -15.44 -19.89
CA THR A 14 -8.38 -14.17 -19.59
C THR A 14 -9.62 -14.37 -18.73
N ILE A 15 -9.80 -13.59 -17.66
CA ILE A 15 -11.06 -13.52 -16.91
C ILE A 15 -12.10 -12.78 -17.77
N ALA A 16 -13.02 -13.51 -18.40
CA ALA A 16 -14.05 -12.95 -19.25
C ALA A 16 -15.24 -12.39 -18.46
N GLY A 17 -15.59 -13.05 -17.35
CA GLY A 17 -16.75 -12.74 -16.52
C GLY A 17 -16.52 -13.13 -15.06
N ILE A 18 -17.23 -12.46 -14.16
CA ILE A 18 -17.24 -12.75 -12.73
C ILE A 18 -18.69 -12.98 -12.36
N ARG A 19 -19.02 -14.20 -11.95
CA ARG A 19 -20.39 -14.67 -11.73
C ARG A 19 -20.68 -14.71 -10.22
N HIS A 20 -21.41 -15.74 -9.79
CA HIS A 20 -21.92 -15.84 -8.45
C HIS A 20 -20.84 -16.25 -7.45
N PHE A 21 -21.05 -15.86 -6.21
CA PHE A 21 -20.31 -16.36 -5.08
C PHE A 21 -21.02 -17.63 -4.60
N PHE A 22 -20.26 -18.63 -4.17
CA PHE A 22 -20.82 -19.82 -3.58
C PHE A 22 -19.99 -20.37 -2.43
N ARG A 23 -20.64 -21.15 -1.57
CA ARG A 23 -20.02 -21.87 -0.47
C ARG A 23 -20.68 -23.23 -0.35
N TYR A 24 -19.90 -24.29 -0.22
CA TYR A 24 -20.45 -25.62 0.06
C TYR A 24 -21.07 -25.66 1.45
N ASN A 25 -22.13 -26.44 1.64
CA ASN A 25 -22.86 -26.45 2.91
C ASN A 25 -22.03 -27.01 4.09
N ASP A 26 -21.00 -27.80 3.80
CA ASP A 26 -20.06 -28.41 4.73
C ASP A 26 -18.74 -27.65 4.88
N SER A 27 -18.59 -26.50 4.21
CA SER A 27 -17.38 -25.69 4.22
C SER A 27 -17.67 -24.25 4.68
N SER A 28 -16.71 -23.61 5.35
CA SER A 28 -16.73 -22.16 5.58
C SER A 28 -16.21 -21.37 4.38
N GLN A 29 -15.45 -22.01 3.48
CA GLN A 29 -14.74 -21.34 2.40
C GLN A 29 -15.66 -20.87 1.28
N TRP A 30 -15.61 -19.58 0.99
CA TRP A 30 -16.30 -18.98 -0.14
C TRP A 30 -15.46 -19.03 -1.41
N HIS A 31 -16.16 -19.18 -2.53
CA HIS A 31 -15.62 -19.21 -3.87
C HIS A 31 -16.34 -18.20 -4.76
N VAL A 32 -15.65 -17.75 -5.80
CA VAL A 32 -16.18 -16.86 -6.84
C VAL A 32 -16.11 -17.61 -8.17
N ASP A 33 -17.27 -17.84 -8.77
CA ASP A 33 -17.33 -18.38 -10.13
C ASP A 33 -16.82 -17.35 -11.13
N ILE A 34 -15.96 -17.79 -12.05
CA ILE A 34 -15.39 -16.98 -13.12
C ILE A 34 -15.65 -17.64 -14.47
N ASP A 35 -15.79 -16.81 -15.50
CA ASP A 35 -15.74 -17.24 -16.89
C ASP A 35 -14.34 -16.96 -17.43
N THR A 36 -13.78 -17.92 -18.13
CA THR A 36 -12.41 -17.87 -18.66
C THR A 36 -12.40 -18.00 -20.17
N ASP A 37 -11.44 -17.32 -20.80
CA ASP A 37 -11.16 -17.43 -22.23
C ASP A 37 -9.65 -17.67 -22.44
N PRO A 38 -9.23 -18.83 -22.98
CA PRO A 38 -10.08 -19.98 -23.34
C PRO A 38 -10.74 -20.62 -22.10
N PRO A 39 -11.85 -21.36 -22.26
CA PRO A 39 -12.49 -22.08 -21.16
C PRO A 39 -11.53 -23.04 -20.46
N GLN A 40 -11.67 -23.16 -19.15
CA GLN A 40 -10.78 -23.96 -18.28
C GLN A 40 -11.56 -25.01 -17.51
N GLN A 41 -10.88 -26.08 -17.09
CA GLN A 41 -11.50 -27.12 -16.26
C GLN A 41 -11.94 -26.56 -14.90
N LYS A 42 -11.11 -25.69 -14.29
CA LYS A 42 -11.47 -24.94 -13.09
C LYS A 42 -12.12 -23.63 -13.50
N SER A 43 -13.31 -23.35 -12.95
CA SER A 43 -14.13 -22.17 -13.26
C SER A 43 -14.43 -21.30 -12.04
N HIS A 44 -13.61 -21.40 -10.99
CA HIS A 44 -13.76 -20.62 -9.77
C HIS A 44 -12.40 -20.42 -9.08
N LEU A 45 -12.33 -19.43 -8.19
CA LEU A 45 -11.23 -19.19 -7.26
C LEU A 45 -11.82 -18.94 -5.86
N THR A 46 -11.06 -19.14 -4.79
CA THR A 46 -11.49 -18.77 -3.43
C THR A 46 -11.57 -17.26 -3.27
N THR A 47 -12.37 -16.79 -2.31
CA THR A 47 -12.45 -15.36 -1.98
C THR A 47 -11.13 -14.78 -1.51
N SER A 48 -10.21 -15.59 -0.97
CA SER A 48 -8.83 -15.21 -0.65
C SER A 48 -8.07 -14.64 -1.87
N ASN A 49 -8.51 -14.94 -3.09
CA ASN A 49 -7.98 -14.41 -4.35
C ASN A 49 -8.83 -13.27 -4.95
N ALA A 50 -9.82 -12.73 -4.24
CA ALA A 50 -10.74 -11.72 -4.77
C ALA A 50 -10.03 -10.45 -5.27
N SER A 51 -8.94 -10.04 -4.62
CA SER A 51 -8.10 -8.90 -5.01
C SER A 51 -7.69 -8.93 -6.49
N ILE A 52 -7.41 -10.12 -7.02
CA ILE A 52 -6.92 -10.28 -8.37
C ILE A 52 -8.04 -10.46 -9.42
N LEU A 53 -9.29 -10.61 -9.00
CA LEU A 53 -10.42 -10.89 -9.89
C LEU A 53 -10.93 -9.60 -10.55
N ALA A 54 -10.26 -9.16 -11.60
CA ALA A 54 -10.74 -8.08 -12.47
C ALA A 54 -11.05 -8.62 -13.87
N ARG A 55 -12.10 -8.11 -14.52
CA ARG A 55 -12.43 -8.53 -15.88
C ARG A 55 -11.29 -8.14 -16.83
N LYS A 56 -11.06 -9.00 -17.82
CA LYS A 56 -9.99 -8.87 -18.83
C LYS A 56 -8.56 -8.94 -18.29
N ARG A 57 -8.37 -9.28 -17.01
CA ARG A 57 -7.06 -9.63 -16.48
C ARG A 57 -6.65 -11.02 -16.99
N VAL A 58 -5.36 -11.16 -17.32
CA VAL A 58 -4.78 -12.41 -17.81
C VAL A 58 -4.10 -13.13 -16.65
N LEU A 59 -4.58 -14.34 -16.34
CA LEU A 59 -3.95 -15.30 -15.44
C LEU A 59 -2.80 -15.99 -16.16
N ASN A 60 -1.73 -16.30 -15.40
CA ASN A 60 -0.54 -16.98 -15.90
C ASN A 60 0.02 -16.38 -17.21
N PRO A 61 0.28 -15.06 -17.28
CA PRO A 61 0.71 -14.43 -18.53
C PRO A 61 2.10 -14.94 -18.93
N THR A 62 2.22 -15.50 -20.13
CA THR A 62 3.50 -15.98 -20.68
C THR A 62 4.29 -14.87 -21.39
N ARG A 63 3.65 -13.72 -21.59
CA ARG A 63 4.18 -12.51 -22.21
C ARG A 63 3.64 -11.26 -21.52
N SER A 64 4.17 -10.10 -21.89
CA SER A 64 3.58 -8.84 -21.43
C SER A 64 2.27 -8.57 -22.20
N TYR A 65 1.22 -8.21 -21.46
CA TYR A 65 -0.08 -7.84 -22.02
C TYR A 65 -0.31 -6.35 -21.83
N LYS A 66 -0.86 -5.70 -22.86
CA LYS A 66 -1.42 -4.36 -22.71
C LYS A 66 -2.68 -4.45 -21.87
N GLU A 67 -2.86 -3.53 -20.94
CA GLU A 67 -4.09 -3.42 -20.16
C GLU A 67 -5.31 -3.25 -21.08
N ALA A 68 -6.34 -4.06 -20.83
CA ALA A 68 -7.56 -4.04 -21.62
C ALA A 68 -8.45 -2.84 -21.28
N GLY A 69 -9.35 -2.48 -22.20
CA GLY A 69 -10.32 -1.40 -22.02
C GLY A 69 -9.75 0.00 -22.25
N TYR A 70 -10.65 0.95 -22.50
CA TYR A 70 -10.36 2.36 -22.66
C TYR A 70 -10.19 3.02 -21.28
N PRO A 71 -9.10 3.77 -21.02
CA PRO A 71 -8.90 4.47 -19.76
C PRO A 71 -9.80 5.70 -19.69
N ILE A 72 -10.51 5.87 -18.57
CA ILE A 72 -11.38 7.02 -18.33
C ILE A 72 -11.43 7.33 -16.84
N ALA A 73 -11.46 8.62 -16.51
CA ALA A 73 -11.65 9.09 -15.15
C ALA A 73 -12.99 9.82 -15.04
N PHE A 74 -13.72 9.58 -13.96
CA PHE A 74 -14.95 10.31 -13.67
C PHE A 74 -15.13 10.50 -12.17
N THR A 75 -15.90 11.50 -11.79
CA THR A 75 -16.29 11.74 -10.40
C THR A 75 -17.61 11.05 -10.13
N TRP A 76 -17.69 10.33 -9.02
CA TRP A 76 -18.92 9.70 -8.57
C TRP A 76 -20.00 10.77 -8.34
N PRO A 77 -21.18 10.63 -8.98
CA PRO A 77 -22.17 11.68 -9.02
C PRO A 77 -23.03 11.71 -7.75
N GLU A 78 -23.90 12.71 -7.65
CA GLU A 78 -24.88 12.80 -6.58
C GLU A 78 -25.82 11.57 -6.52
N PRO A 79 -26.38 11.23 -5.34
CA PRO A 79 -27.21 10.03 -5.15
C PRO A 79 -28.33 9.81 -6.17
N HIS A 80 -28.97 10.88 -6.63
CA HIS A 80 -30.08 10.81 -7.59
C HIS A 80 -29.64 10.50 -9.05
N LYS A 81 -28.32 10.54 -9.33
CA LYS A 81 -27.73 10.30 -10.66
C LYS A 81 -27.14 8.90 -10.81
N TRP A 82 -27.36 8.02 -9.84
CA TRP A 82 -27.00 6.62 -9.98
C TRP A 82 -28.05 5.71 -9.34
N ARG A 83 -28.07 4.45 -9.77
CA ARG A 83 -28.97 3.42 -9.24
C ARG A 83 -28.35 2.05 -9.43
N VAL A 84 -28.85 1.07 -8.69
CA VAL A 84 -28.48 -0.33 -8.89
C VAL A 84 -29.20 -0.88 -10.12
N LYS A 85 -28.47 -1.57 -11.00
CA LYS A 85 -28.97 -2.33 -12.15
C LYS A 85 -28.25 -3.67 -12.25
N ARG A 86 -28.69 -4.54 -13.15
CA ARG A 86 -27.96 -5.76 -13.52
C ARG A 86 -27.00 -5.49 -14.69
N ILE A 87 -25.98 -6.34 -14.83
CA ILE A 87 -25.06 -6.33 -15.97
C ILE A 87 -25.83 -6.49 -17.29
N GLY A 88 -26.85 -7.37 -17.30
CA GLY A 88 -27.69 -7.61 -18.48
C GLY A 88 -28.53 -6.41 -18.92
N ASP A 89 -28.70 -5.40 -18.05
CA ASP A 89 -29.38 -4.15 -18.37
C ASP A 89 -28.46 -3.13 -19.06
N CYS A 90 -27.18 -3.46 -19.27
CA CYS A 90 -26.24 -2.63 -20.00
C CYS A 90 -26.66 -2.55 -21.49
N PRO A 91 -26.81 -1.34 -22.07
CA PRO A 91 -27.31 -1.19 -23.44
C PRO A 91 -26.33 -1.70 -24.50
N ILE A 92 -25.05 -1.89 -24.14
CA ILE A 92 -24.03 -2.39 -25.05
C ILE A 92 -24.46 -3.79 -25.58
N PRO A 93 -24.47 -4.00 -26.92
CA PRO A 93 -24.87 -5.27 -27.51
C PRO A 93 -24.11 -6.48 -26.93
N GLY A 94 -24.85 -7.56 -26.68
CA GLY A 94 -24.32 -8.83 -26.16
C GLY A 94 -24.24 -8.94 -24.64
N TYR A 95 -24.52 -7.88 -23.87
CA TYR A 95 -24.48 -7.93 -22.40
C TYR A 95 -25.64 -8.71 -21.77
N THR A 96 -26.83 -8.67 -22.38
CA THR A 96 -28.03 -9.36 -21.88
C THR A 96 -27.89 -10.88 -21.83
N HIS A 97 -27.06 -11.46 -22.71
CA HIS A 97 -26.86 -12.90 -22.81
C HIS A 97 -25.57 -13.39 -22.15
N ARG A 98 -24.87 -12.53 -21.40
CA ARG A 98 -23.65 -12.94 -20.72
C ARG A 98 -23.93 -13.91 -19.57
N PRO A 99 -23.02 -14.86 -19.29
CA PRO A 99 -23.15 -15.74 -18.13
C PRO A 99 -23.21 -14.98 -16.79
N ASP A 100 -22.63 -13.78 -16.72
CA ASP A 100 -22.66 -12.88 -15.55
C ASP A 100 -23.75 -11.80 -15.61
N ALA A 101 -24.69 -11.86 -16.57
CA ALA A 101 -25.72 -10.84 -16.77
C ALA A 101 -26.59 -10.58 -15.53
N SER A 102 -26.72 -11.55 -14.63
CA SER A 102 -27.50 -11.44 -13.39
C SER A 102 -26.78 -10.66 -12.27
N GLN A 103 -25.46 -10.45 -12.37
CA GLN A 103 -24.69 -9.71 -11.36
C GLN A 103 -25.08 -8.23 -11.34
N PHE A 104 -24.81 -7.57 -10.22
CA PHE A 104 -25.21 -6.18 -9.98
C PHE A 104 -24.13 -5.17 -10.37
N CYS A 105 -24.59 -4.01 -10.84
CA CYS A 105 -23.80 -2.82 -11.14
C CYS A 105 -24.41 -1.58 -10.49
N PHE A 106 -23.57 -0.57 -10.28
CA PHE A 106 -24.00 0.82 -10.19
C PHE A 106 -24.06 1.39 -11.61
N ALA A 107 -25.25 1.83 -12.02
CA ALA A 107 -25.46 2.56 -13.27
C ALA A 107 -25.46 4.06 -12.95
N LEU A 108 -24.40 4.77 -13.35
CA LEU A 108 -24.12 6.15 -13.02
C LEU A 108 -24.18 7.05 -14.26
N ILE A 109 -24.67 8.28 -14.12
CA ILE A 109 -24.68 9.28 -15.20
C ILE A 109 -23.49 10.22 -15.02
N HIS A 110 -22.60 10.26 -16.01
CA HIS A 110 -21.45 11.17 -16.06
C HIS A 110 -21.46 11.95 -17.38
N GLY A 111 -21.92 13.21 -17.33
CA GLY A 111 -22.18 13.98 -18.55
C GLY A 111 -23.20 13.25 -19.42
N ASN A 112 -22.82 12.94 -20.67
CA ASN A 112 -23.65 12.17 -21.60
C ASN A 112 -23.35 10.66 -21.57
N LEU A 113 -22.46 10.19 -20.69
CA LEU A 113 -22.04 8.81 -20.61
C LEU A 113 -22.79 8.08 -19.49
N LEU A 114 -23.39 6.94 -19.83
CA LEU A 114 -23.94 6.00 -18.85
C LEU A 114 -22.86 4.98 -18.45
N VAL A 115 -22.43 5.02 -17.20
CA VAL A 115 -21.38 4.13 -16.69
C VAL A 115 -22.00 2.96 -15.92
N TYR A 116 -21.72 1.73 -16.32
CA TYR A 116 -22.03 0.51 -15.59
C TYR A 116 -20.77 0.03 -14.86
N LEU A 117 -20.75 0.22 -13.54
CA LEU A 117 -19.67 -0.24 -12.66
C LEU A 117 -20.12 -1.49 -11.88
N PRO A 118 -19.55 -2.68 -12.12
CA PRO A 118 -19.86 -3.86 -11.32
C PRO A 118 -19.68 -3.63 -9.82
N GLN A 119 -20.65 -4.04 -9.00
CA GLN A 119 -20.56 -3.83 -7.55
C GLN A 119 -19.36 -4.55 -6.94
N PHE A 120 -19.10 -5.78 -7.37
CA PHE A 120 -17.92 -6.54 -6.93
C PHE A 120 -16.62 -5.78 -7.24
N GLU A 121 -16.51 -5.12 -8.39
CA GLU A 121 -15.31 -4.38 -8.76
C GLU A 121 -15.05 -3.19 -7.83
N LEU A 122 -16.12 -2.48 -7.43
CA LEU A 122 -15.99 -1.41 -6.44
C LEU A 122 -15.60 -1.95 -5.06
N ALA A 123 -16.25 -3.01 -4.57
CA ALA A 123 -15.91 -3.63 -3.30
C ALA A 123 -14.49 -4.19 -3.28
N ARG A 124 -14.06 -4.82 -4.40
CA ARG A 124 -12.70 -5.33 -4.58
C ARG A 124 -11.65 -4.25 -4.36
N THR A 125 -11.92 -3.08 -4.93
CA THR A 125 -11.03 -1.92 -4.92
C THR A 125 -11.05 -1.17 -3.59
N LEU A 126 -12.12 -1.29 -2.80
CA LEU A 126 -12.23 -0.63 -1.48
C LEU A 126 -11.71 -1.52 -0.33
N PHE A 127 -11.94 -2.83 -0.42
CA PHE A 127 -11.86 -3.72 0.75
C PHE A 127 -11.04 -5.00 0.53
N PHE A 128 -10.95 -5.53 -0.70
CA PHE A 128 -10.37 -6.86 -0.93
C PHE A 128 -8.89 -6.77 -1.29
N HIS A 129 -8.08 -6.25 -0.37
CA HIS A 129 -6.61 -6.14 -0.51
C HIS A 129 -5.84 -7.18 0.31
N ASP A 130 -6.55 -7.92 1.17
CA ASP A 130 -6.00 -8.91 2.08
C ASP A 130 -6.97 -10.10 2.17
N SER A 131 -6.46 -11.33 2.15
CA SER A 131 -7.29 -12.54 2.24
C SER A 131 -8.15 -12.57 3.50
N TYR A 132 -7.66 -12.00 4.62
CA TYR A 132 -8.44 -11.84 5.83
C TYR A 132 -9.70 -10.97 5.61
N LEU A 133 -9.55 -9.80 4.97
CA LEU A 133 -10.69 -8.93 4.66
C LEU A 133 -11.62 -9.56 3.61
N CYS A 134 -11.08 -10.30 2.64
CA CYS A 134 -11.92 -10.99 1.67
C CYS A 134 -12.83 -12.04 2.32
N ASN A 135 -12.29 -12.82 3.26
CA ASN A 135 -13.00 -13.90 3.92
C ASN A 135 -13.97 -13.36 4.99
N THR A 136 -13.52 -12.44 5.83
CA THR A 136 -14.36 -11.86 6.88
C THR A 136 -15.45 -10.94 6.35
N ALA A 137 -15.37 -10.43 5.11
CA ALA A 137 -16.48 -9.71 4.49
C ALA A 137 -17.69 -10.60 4.19
N MET A 138 -17.45 -11.91 4.00
CA MET A 138 -18.50 -12.90 3.74
C MET A 138 -19.08 -13.49 5.02
N GLU A 139 -18.35 -13.38 6.13
CA GLU A 139 -18.74 -13.84 7.46
C GLU A 139 -19.10 -12.65 8.37
N SER A 140 -19.74 -12.90 9.51
CA SER A 140 -20.33 -11.82 10.32
C SER A 140 -19.49 -11.52 11.54
N ASP A 141 -19.43 -10.24 11.87
CA ASP A 141 -18.93 -9.68 13.13
C ASP A 141 -17.47 -10.00 13.47
N CYS A 142 -16.71 -10.64 12.57
CA CYS A 142 -15.27 -10.87 12.75
C CYS A 142 -14.54 -9.58 13.13
N LEU A 143 -14.82 -8.47 12.41
CA LEU A 143 -14.21 -7.17 12.72
C LEU A 143 -14.59 -6.65 14.11
N ASP A 144 -15.84 -6.84 14.55
CA ASP A 144 -16.29 -6.37 15.88
C ASP A 144 -15.72 -7.23 17.01
N THR A 145 -15.42 -8.51 16.75
CA THR A 145 -14.90 -9.44 17.74
C THR A 145 -13.38 -9.49 17.80
N GLU A 146 -12.70 -9.18 16.70
CA GLU A 146 -11.25 -9.33 16.56
C GLU A 146 -10.48 -8.01 16.70
N PHE A 147 -11.18 -6.88 16.80
CA PHE A 147 -10.57 -5.58 17.06
C PHE A 147 -11.25 -4.87 18.22
N TYR A 148 -10.47 -4.49 19.22
CA TYR A 148 -10.92 -3.64 20.30
C TYR A 148 -10.47 -2.20 20.04
N ILE A 149 -11.41 -1.27 19.98
CA ILE A 149 -11.18 0.13 19.61
C ILE A 149 -11.37 1.02 20.84
N GLU A 150 -10.31 1.70 21.25
CA GLU A 150 -10.35 2.79 22.24
C GLU A 150 -10.31 4.12 21.49
N ARG A 151 -11.24 5.03 21.78
CA ARG A 151 -11.22 6.40 21.25
C ARG A 151 -10.91 7.35 22.40
N ASP A 152 -9.97 8.25 22.17
CA ASP A 152 -9.70 9.37 23.08
C ASP A 152 -10.03 10.70 22.37
N SER A 153 -9.85 11.82 23.06
CA SER A 153 -10.20 13.14 22.52
C SER A 153 -9.35 13.58 21.32
N ASN A 154 -8.17 12.97 21.12
CA ASN A 154 -7.18 13.40 20.11
C ASN A 154 -6.78 12.29 19.11
N GLY A 155 -7.25 11.05 19.28
CA GLY A 155 -6.79 9.89 18.54
C GLY A 155 -7.64 8.63 18.75
N ALA A 156 -7.19 7.54 18.14
CA ALA A 156 -7.77 6.21 18.34
C ALA A 156 -6.68 5.16 18.52
N ARG A 157 -7.01 4.12 19.27
CA ARG A 157 -6.13 2.98 19.51
C ARG A 157 -6.87 1.69 19.16
N ILE A 158 -6.29 0.93 18.23
CA ILE A 158 -6.81 -0.33 17.72
C ILE A 158 -5.97 -1.46 18.30
N LEU A 159 -6.60 -2.32 19.09
CA LEU A 159 -6.00 -3.53 19.65
C LEU A 159 -6.50 -4.73 18.85
N ILE A 160 -5.58 -5.41 18.19
CA ILE A 160 -5.88 -6.63 17.42
C ILE A 160 -5.90 -7.80 18.38
N MET A 161 -6.95 -8.63 18.30
CA MET A 161 -7.09 -9.80 19.16
C MET A 161 -6.20 -10.95 18.66
N PRO A 162 -5.68 -11.83 19.54
CA PRO A 162 -4.89 -12.99 19.14
C PRO A 162 -5.60 -13.98 18.22
N SER A 163 -6.95 -13.94 18.19
CA SER A 163 -7.77 -14.73 17.27
C SER A 163 -7.82 -14.17 15.86
N SER A 164 -7.34 -12.94 15.63
CA SER A 164 -7.45 -12.30 14.32
C SER A 164 -6.53 -12.95 13.29
N GLY A 165 -7.08 -13.18 12.10
CA GLY A 165 -6.32 -13.61 10.93
C GLY A 165 -5.50 -12.50 10.26
N PHE A 166 -5.59 -11.25 10.74
CA PHE A 166 -4.84 -10.13 10.15
C PHE A 166 -3.33 -10.32 10.34
N SER A 167 -2.58 -10.39 9.25
CA SER A 167 -1.19 -10.83 9.30
C SER A 167 -0.24 -9.79 9.89
N LEU A 168 0.80 -10.25 10.61
CA LEU A 168 1.90 -9.38 11.05
C LEU A 168 2.66 -8.74 9.86
N THR A 169 2.54 -9.34 8.66
CA THR A 169 3.22 -8.87 7.45
C THR A 169 2.52 -7.65 6.87
N HIS A 170 1.18 -7.67 6.77
CA HIS A 170 0.38 -6.49 6.42
C HIS A 170 0.36 -5.46 7.55
N PHE A 171 0.32 -5.88 8.81
CA PHE A 171 0.50 -4.98 9.94
C PHE A 171 1.81 -4.19 9.84
N ALA A 172 2.89 -4.79 9.34
CA ALA A 172 4.16 -4.09 9.20
C ALA A 172 4.16 -3.02 8.08
N ASP A 173 3.26 -3.12 7.11
CA ASP A 173 3.16 -2.19 5.98
C ASP A 173 2.19 -1.03 6.32
N PRO A 174 2.66 0.24 6.29
CA PRO A 174 1.83 1.38 6.68
C PRO A 174 0.58 1.57 5.80
N VAL A 175 0.62 1.16 4.53
CA VAL A 175 -0.52 1.31 3.62
C VAL A 175 -1.69 0.42 4.06
N TYR A 176 -1.39 -0.84 4.38
CA TYR A 176 -2.38 -1.79 4.88
C TYR A 176 -2.91 -1.39 6.27
N ARG A 177 -2.03 -0.89 7.17
CA ARG A 177 -2.49 -0.33 8.45
C ARG A 177 -3.47 0.82 8.26
N LYS A 178 -3.22 1.73 7.32
CA LYS A 178 -4.12 2.86 7.01
C LYS A 178 -5.45 2.39 6.46
N ASN A 179 -5.44 1.50 5.47
CA ASN A 179 -6.68 0.97 4.89
C ASN A 179 -7.54 0.24 5.92
N LEU A 180 -6.94 -0.65 6.73
CA LEU A 180 -7.65 -1.32 7.82
C LEU A 180 -8.19 -0.33 8.86
N SER A 181 -7.40 0.69 9.23
CA SER A 181 -7.85 1.72 10.19
C SER A 181 -9.04 2.52 9.64
N TRP A 182 -9.05 2.82 8.34
CA TRP A 182 -10.20 3.46 7.68
C TRP A 182 -11.44 2.57 7.75
N ILE A 183 -11.33 1.29 7.41
CA ILE A 183 -12.45 0.33 7.48
C ILE A 183 -13.00 0.20 8.91
N LEU A 184 -12.15 0.25 9.93
CA LEU A 184 -12.55 0.07 11.33
C LEU A 184 -13.09 1.35 11.99
N LEU A 185 -12.57 2.53 11.64
CA LEU A 185 -12.84 3.77 12.37
C LEU A 185 -13.87 4.68 11.70
N ASP A 186 -13.92 4.71 10.36
CA ASP A 186 -14.93 5.45 9.62
C ASP A 186 -16.25 4.66 9.66
N ALA A 187 -17.28 5.25 10.28
CA ALA A 187 -18.55 4.56 10.51
C ALA A 187 -19.25 4.14 9.21
N GLU A 188 -19.11 4.91 8.14
CA GLU A 188 -19.75 4.62 6.86
C GLU A 188 -18.95 3.60 6.05
N ALA A 189 -17.62 3.65 6.09
CA ALA A 189 -16.77 2.60 5.53
C ALA A 189 -17.01 1.26 6.22
N HIS A 190 -17.07 1.26 7.55
CA HIS A 190 -17.35 0.09 8.35
C HIS A 190 -18.72 -0.50 8.02
N LYS A 191 -19.76 0.34 8.00
CA LYS A 191 -21.12 -0.06 7.62
C LYS A 191 -21.18 -0.62 6.20
N SER A 192 -20.46 0.00 5.26
CA SER A 192 -20.37 -0.49 3.88
C SER A 192 -19.75 -1.88 3.81
N TYR A 193 -18.64 -2.10 4.53
CA TYR A 193 -18.01 -3.42 4.63
C TYR A 193 -18.98 -4.47 5.21
N LYS A 194 -19.63 -4.18 6.35
CA LYS A 194 -20.60 -5.09 6.98
C LYS A 194 -21.84 -5.36 6.11
N SER A 195 -22.16 -4.47 5.18
CA SER A 195 -23.27 -4.66 4.25
C SER A 195 -23.07 -5.88 3.36
N ILE A 196 -21.82 -6.27 3.05
CA ILE A 196 -21.50 -7.45 2.21
C ILE A 196 -22.10 -8.71 2.85
N CYS A 197 -21.70 -9.05 4.09
CA CYS A 197 -22.24 -10.20 4.81
C CYS A 197 -23.76 -10.07 5.02
N THR A 198 -24.25 -8.86 5.35
CA THR A 198 -25.69 -8.62 5.56
C THR A 198 -26.51 -8.96 4.32
N LYS A 199 -26.11 -8.46 3.13
CA LYS A 199 -26.77 -8.75 1.86
C LYS A 199 -26.59 -10.20 1.45
N GLN A 200 -25.43 -10.79 1.70
CA GLN A 200 -25.17 -12.21 1.48
C GLN A 200 -26.13 -13.09 2.30
N ARG A 201 -26.42 -12.74 3.54
CA ARG A 201 -27.39 -13.47 4.38
C ARG A 201 -28.82 -13.29 3.90
N GLN A 202 -29.21 -12.06 3.57
CA GLN A 202 -30.57 -11.71 3.15
C GLN A 202 -30.93 -12.24 1.77
N HIS A 203 -29.99 -12.23 0.82
CA HIS A 203 -30.25 -12.49 -0.59
C HIS A 203 -29.51 -13.72 -1.15
N GLY A 204 -28.71 -14.41 -0.34
CA GLY A 204 -28.12 -15.68 -0.73
C GLY A 204 -29.16 -16.81 -0.69
N GLU A 205 -29.10 -17.68 -1.67
CA GLU A 205 -30.00 -18.82 -1.84
C GLU A 205 -29.30 -20.10 -1.41
N SER A 206 -29.93 -20.88 -0.54
CA SER A 206 -29.42 -22.21 -0.17
C SER A 206 -29.97 -23.25 -1.14
N ARG A 207 -29.08 -23.96 -1.83
CA ARG A 207 -29.39 -25.13 -2.65
C ARG A 207 -28.91 -26.40 -1.95
N THR A 208 -29.21 -27.57 -2.52
CA THR A 208 -28.96 -28.89 -1.90
C THR A 208 -27.52 -29.04 -1.37
N ASN A 209 -26.52 -28.64 -2.16
CA ASN A 209 -25.11 -28.85 -1.81
C ASN A 209 -24.34 -27.55 -1.55
N TYR A 210 -24.89 -26.40 -1.94
CA TYR A 210 -24.19 -25.13 -1.87
C TYR A 210 -25.15 -23.98 -1.62
N ARG A 211 -24.64 -22.94 -0.96
CA ARG A 211 -25.25 -21.62 -0.93
C ARG A 211 -24.68 -20.80 -2.08
N ILE A 212 -25.54 -20.11 -2.83
CA ILE A 212 -25.17 -19.25 -3.96
C ILE A 212 -25.64 -17.82 -3.71
N TRP A 213 -24.88 -16.83 -4.17
CA TRP A 213 -25.20 -15.43 -3.99
C TRP A 213 -24.65 -14.57 -5.12
N ASN A 214 -25.47 -13.64 -5.65
CA ASN A 214 -25.01 -12.60 -6.55
C ASN A 214 -24.51 -11.43 -5.73
N PHE A 215 -23.24 -11.05 -5.93
CA PHE A 215 -22.55 -10.10 -5.07
C PHE A 215 -23.29 -8.76 -5.01
N GLN A 216 -23.55 -8.30 -3.78
CA GLN A 216 -24.19 -7.03 -3.49
C GLN A 216 -23.56 -6.39 -2.26
N PHE A 217 -23.43 -5.07 -2.28
CA PHE A 217 -23.08 -4.30 -1.09
C PHE A 217 -23.59 -2.86 -1.23
N ASP A 218 -23.74 -2.19 -0.10
CA ASP A 218 -24.05 -0.77 -0.05
C ASP A 218 -22.71 -0.01 0.06
N PRO A 219 -22.30 0.79 -0.94
CA PRO A 219 -21.02 1.50 -0.92
C PRO A 219 -21.03 2.61 0.15
N PRO A 220 -19.86 3.05 0.66
CA PRO A 220 -19.81 4.21 1.55
C PRO A 220 -20.22 5.47 0.76
N PRO A 221 -20.42 6.63 1.39
CA PRO A 221 -20.65 7.89 0.69
C PRO A 221 -19.50 8.20 -0.29
N MET A 222 -19.78 8.03 -1.58
CA MET A 222 -18.79 8.22 -2.65
C MET A 222 -18.90 9.58 -3.36
N GLN A 223 -19.86 10.44 -3.03
CA GLN A 223 -20.06 11.71 -3.75
C GLN A 223 -18.76 12.54 -3.76
N GLY A 224 -18.31 12.93 -4.96
CA GLY A 224 -17.07 13.69 -5.12
C GLY A 224 -15.80 12.84 -5.19
N THR A 225 -15.88 11.52 -4.95
CA THR A 225 -14.77 10.59 -5.15
C THR A 225 -14.48 10.44 -6.64
N ARG A 226 -13.21 10.56 -7.03
CA ARG A 226 -12.73 10.37 -8.40
C ARG A 226 -12.36 8.91 -8.61
N LEU A 227 -12.84 8.30 -9.68
CA LEU A 227 -12.47 6.95 -10.09
C LEU A 227 -11.70 7.00 -11.40
N GLU A 228 -10.55 6.35 -11.45
CA GLU A 228 -9.83 6.06 -12.69
C GLU A 228 -10.04 4.60 -13.05
N VAL A 229 -10.66 4.35 -14.21
CA VAL A 229 -11.12 3.02 -14.59
C VAL A 229 -10.69 2.67 -16.02
N ARG A 230 -10.73 1.38 -16.32
CA ARG A 230 -10.66 0.86 -17.69
C ARG A 230 -11.92 0.06 -18.00
N GLY A 231 -12.46 0.24 -19.21
CA GLY A 231 -13.71 -0.43 -19.58
C GLY A 231 -13.99 -0.49 -21.07
N HIS A 232 -15.11 -1.13 -21.41
CA HIS A 232 -15.67 -1.11 -22.76
C HIS A 232 -16.43 0.20 -22.96
N LEU A 233 -15.85 1.13 -23.73
CA LEU A 233 -16.55 2.33 -24.15
C LEU A 233 -17.23 2.06 -25.50
N ASP A 234 -18.56 2.03 -25.48
CA ASP A 234 -19.39 2.01 -26.67
C ASP A 234 -19.89 3.44 -26.93
N ARG A 235 -19.47 4.02 -28.06
CA ARG A 235 -19.80 5.41 -28.41
C ARG A 235 -21.19 5.54 -29.00
N ASP A 236 -21.70 4.50 -29.63
CA ASP A 236 -23.00 4.51 -30.29
C ASP A 236 -24.11 4.47 -29.24
N GLU A 237 -23.93 3.63 -28.21
CA GLU A 237 -24.84 3.54 -27.05
C GLU A 237 -24.56 4.61 -25.98
N GLY A 238 -23.49 5.39 -26.11
CA GLY A 238 -23.08 6.37 -25.09
C GLY A 238 -22.86 5.71 -23.72
N CYS A 239 -22.28 4.51 -23.70
CA CYS A 239 -22.20 3.66 -22.52
C CYS A 239 -20.78 3.17 -22.25
N LEU A 240 -20.39 3.14 -20.99
CA LEU A 240 -19.14 2.55 -20.52
C LEU A 240 -19.45 1.40 -19.58
N PHE A 241 -18.97 0.20 -19.89
CA PHE A 241 -18.95 -0.90 -18.94
C PHE A 241 -17.56 -1.08 -18.34
N VAL A 242 -17.43 -0.93 -17.02
CA VAL A 242 -16.15 -0.98 -16.33
C VAL A 242 -15.64 -2.41 -16.19
N TYR A 243 -14.36 -2.61 -16.50
CA TYR A 243 -13.63 -3.87 -16.29
C TYR A 243 -12.84 -3.88 -14.99
N GLU A 244 -12.12 -2.77 -14.73
CA GLU A 244 -11.18 -2.62 -13.62
C GLU A 244 -11.10 -1.15 -13.19
N ILE A 245 -11.08 -0.88 -11.88
CA ILE A 245 -10.69 0.39 -11.27
C ILE A 245 -9.18 0.33 -10.97
N LYS A 246 -8.47 1.37 -11.39
CA LYS A 246 -7.02 1.53 -11.16
C LYS A 246 -6.72 2.46 -9.98
N ALA A 247 -7.52 3.51 -9.81
CA ALA A 247 -7.35 4.43 -8.71
C ALA A 247 -8.67 5.00 -8.18
N ILE A 248 -8.70 5.26 -6.88
CA ILE A 248 -9.75 5.99 -6.18
C ILE A 248 -9.12 7.23 -5.55
N GLY A 249 -9.56 8.42 -5.97
CA GLY A 249 -9.10 9.70 -5.44
C GLY A 249 -10.17 10.42 -4.65
N ASN A 250 -9.75 11.24 -3.68
CA ASN A 250 -10.66 12.01 -2.82
C ASN A 250 -11.68 11.14 -2.06
N LEU A 251 -11.26 9.96 -1.59
CA LEU A 251 -12.11 9.06 -0.81
C LEU A 251 -12.32 9.62 0.60
N ARG A 252 -13.58 9.72 1.05
CA ARG A 252 -13.89 10.25 2.39
C ARG A 252 -13.27 9.39 3.50
N ALA A 253 -12.52 10.03 4.40
CA ALA A 253 -12.01 9.41 5.62
C ALA A 253 -12.37 10.26 6.86
N ASP A 254 -13.39 9.82 7.58
CA ASP A 254 -13.79 10.38 8.88
C ASP A 254 -13.12 9.61 10.02
N VAL A 255 -11.80 9.77 10.12
CA VAL A 255 -10.95 9.12 11.12
C VAL A 255 -10.11 10.13 11.90
N PRO A 256 -9.69 9.82 13.14
CA PRO A 256 -8.72 10.64 13.87
C PRO A 256 -7.39 10.78 13.12
N ALA A 257 -6.67 11.89 13.34
CA ALA A 257 -5.41 12.15 12.65
C ALA A 257 -4.27 11.25 13.13
N ASP A 258 -4.26 10.92 14.43
CA ASP A 258 -3.28 10.06 15.06
C ASP A 258 -3.95 8.77 15.54
N ILE A 259 -3.50 7.64 14.98
CA ILE A 259 -4.02 6.32 15.29
C ILE A 259 -2.86 5.43 15.73
N GLN A 260 -3.08 4.63 16.76
CA GLN A 260 -2.14 3.61 17.21
C GLN A 260 -2.73 2.23 16.94
N MET A 261 -1.94 1.32 16.37
CA MET A 261 -2.36 -0.06 16.13
C MET A 261 -1.41 -1.03 16.84
N ILE A 262 -1.98 -1.97 17.58
CA ILE A 262 -1.25 -2.94 18.39
C ILE A 262 -1.61 -4.34 17.93
N HIS A 263 -0.62 -5.06 17.41
CA HIS A 263 -0.73 -6.47 17.07
C HIS A 263 -0.11 -7.34 18.20
N PRO A 264 -0.76 -8.42 18.63
CA PRO A 264 -0.32 -9.23 19.78
C PRO A 264 1.08 -9.84 19.57
N ASP A 265 1.37 -10.28 18.35
CA ASP A 265 2.69 -10.80 17.97
C ASP A 265 3.73 -9.74 17.59
N HIS A 266 3.37 -8.45 17.57
CA HIS A 266 4.33 -7.39 17.28
C HIS A 266 5.21 -7.11 18.50
N THR A 267 6.50 -7.40 18.34
CA THR A 267 7.54 -7.15 19.35
C THR A 267 8.70 -6.38 18.75
N VAL A 268 9.33 -5.52 19.55
CA VAL A 268 10.52 -4.76 19.15
C VAL A 268 11.74 -5.31 19.90
N THR A 269 12.76 -5.70 19.14
CA THR A 269 14.06 -6.15 19.69
C THR A 269 14.97 -4.95 19.94
N LYS A 270 15.47 -4.78 21.18
CA LYS A 270 16.65 -3.95 21.43
C LYS A 270 17.90 -4.78 21.10
N ILE A 271 18.63 -4.42 20.05
CA ILE A 271 19.91 -5.06 19.71
C ILE A 271 21.06 -4.21 20.28
N GLY A 272 21.93 -4.84 21.09
CA GLY A 272 23.23 -4.29 21.49
C GLY A 272 24.18 -4.20 20.30
N GLU A 273 25.21 -3.35 20.42
CA GLU A 273 26.15 -2.99 19.34
C GLU A 273 26.85 -4.22 18.72
N GLY A 274 26.24 -4.80 17.69
CA GLY A 274 26.79 -5.88 16.89
C GLY A 274 26.95 -5.44 15.44
N HIS A 275 28.18 -5.45 14.94
CA HIS A 275 28.50 -5.22 13.53
C HIS A 275 28.11 -6.46 12.71
N GLY A 276 26.93 -6.42 12.08
CA GLY A 276 26.55 -7.39 11.04
C GLY A 276 27.10 -6.96 9.69
N THR A 277 27.95 -7.80 9.10
CA THR A 277 28.44 -7.64 7.73
C THR A 277 27.33 -8.04 6.76
N TYR A 278 26.88 -7.11 5.92
CA TYR A 278 25.96 -7.43 4.82
C TYR A 278 26.71 -8.13 3.70
N SER A 279 26.26 -9.33 3.31
CA SER A 279 26.63 -9.93 2.03
C SER A 279 25.90 -9.23 0.89
N LYS A 280 26.59 -9.08 -0.24
CA LYS A 280 26.10 -8.48 -1.49
C LYS A 280 24.93 -9.34 -2.00
N THR A 281 23.72 -8.79 -2.01
CA THR A 281 22.53 -9.53 -2.47
C THR A 281 22.43 -9.44 -3.99
N MET A 282 22.47 -10.58 -4.68
CA MET A 282 21.97 -10.68 -6.05
C MET A 282 20.44 -10.74 -6.04
N GLU A 283 19.83 -10.12 -7.04
CA GLU A 283 18.40 -10.22 -7.32
C GLU A 283 18.07 -11.67 -7.69
N THR A 284 17.33 -12.37 -6.84
CA THR A 284 16.65 -13.61 -7.26
C THR A 284 15.18 -13.30 -7.45
N SER A 285 14.70 -13.48 -8.68
CA SER A 285 13.28 -13.38 -9.02
C SER A 285 12.59 -14.67 -8.58
N GLU A 286 12.13 -14.69 -7.32
CA GLU A 286 11.31 -15.80 -6.83
C GLU A 286 9.99 -15.86 -7.62
N THR A 287 9.63 -17.04 -8.11
CA THR A 287 8.34 -17.31 -8.78
C THR A 287 7.48 -18.17 -7.86
N TYR A 288 6.22 -17.79 -7.69
CA TYR A 288 5.29 -18.45 -6.77
C TYR A 288 4.25 -19.30 -7.50
N ALA A 289 3.99 -20.51 -7.03
CA ALA A 289 2.88 -21.35 -7.47
C ALA A 289 1.75 -21.29 -6.43
N ILE A 290 0.66 -20.59 -6.75
CA ILE A 290 -0.48 -20.38 -5.87
C ILE A 290 -1.44 -21.56 -6.02
N HIS A 291 -1.54 -22.39 -4.99
CA HIS A 291 -2.51 -23.48 -4.96
C HIS A 291 -3.80 -23.03 -4.28
N ASP A 292 -4.71 -22.47 -5.07
CA ASP A 292 -6.02 -21.99 -4.61
C ASP A 292 -6.82 -23.08 -3.87
N GLY A 293 -7.31 -22.77 -2.67
CA GLY A 293 -8.04 -23.69 -1.80
C GLY A 293 -7.19 -24.66 -0.97
N ALA A 294 -5.86 -24.70 -1.15
CA ALA A 294 -5.00 -25.55 -0.34
C ALA A 294 -4.82 -25.00 1.09
N ALA A 295 -4.71 -25.87 2.08
CA ALA A 295 -4.47 -25.45 3.46
C ALA A 295 -3.15 -24.67 3.59
N ALA A 296 -3.20 -23.51 4.24
CA ALA A 296 -2.03 -22.71 4.55
C ALA A 296 -1.50 -23.07 5.96
N ARG A 297 -0.18 -23.16 6.08
CA ARG A 297 0.50 -23.43 7.35
C ARG A 297 0.72 -22.14 8.12
N MET A 298 0.33 -22.14 9.39
CA MET A 298 0.58 -21.05 10.33
C MET A 298 2.07 -20.66 10.35
N SER A 299 2.32 -19.38 10.09
CA SER A 299 3.64 -18.76 10.08
C SER A 299 3.53 -17.34 10.61
N LEU A 300 4.49 -16.92 11.43
CA LEU A 300 4.57 -15.54 11.92
C LEU A 300 4.77 -14.52 10.78
N HIS A 301 5.33 -14.97 9.65
CA HIS A 301 5.57 -14.15 8.47
C HIS A 301 5.02 -14.82 7.23
N GLN A 302 4.10 -14.13 6.55
CA GLN A 302 3.53 -14.54 5.28
C GLN A 302 4.37 -14.01 4.12
N THR A 303 4.29 -14.68 2.99
CA THR A 303 4.95 -14.25 1.75
C THR A 303 4.06 -13.24 1.05
N LEU A 304 4.55 -12.01 0.80
CA LEU A 304 3.81 -11.05 -0.01
C LEU A 304 4.09 -11.27 -1.49
N ILE A 305 3.02 -11.45 -2.26
CA ILE A 305 3.07 -11.65 -3.70
C ILE A 305 2.61 -10.36 -4.38
N ALA A 306 3.43 -9.84 -5.28
CA ALA A 306 3.09 -8.66 -6.05
C ALA A 306 1.93 -8.98 -7.00
N ALA A 307 0.88 -8.18 -6.95
CA ALA A 307 -0.25 -8.24 -7.86
C ALA A 307 -0.48 -6.85 -8.49
N PRO A 308 -1.29 -6.74 -9.56
CA PRO A 308 -1.60 -5.44 -10.13
C PRO A 308 -2.23 -4.51 -9.09
N THR A 309 -1.57 -3.39 -8.85
CA THR A 309 -1.87 -2.48 -7.75
C THR A 309 -3.10 -1.60 -8.03
N VAL A 310 -3.83 -1.30 -6.95
CA VAL A 310 -4.83 -0.24 -6.86
C VAL A 310 -4.28 0.91 -6.03
N THR A 311 -4.48 2.14 -6.50
CA THR A 311 -4.09 3.35 -5.74
C THR A 311 -5.32 3.95 -5.04
N ILE A 312 -5.21 4.22 -3.74
CA ILE A 312 -6.23 4.94 -2.97
C ILE A 312 -5.65 6.27 -2.49
N GLU A 313 -6.40 7.34 -2.60
CA GLU A 313 -6.13 8.64 -2.02
C GLU A 313 -7.35 9.08 -1.20
N PHE A 314 -7.12 9.28 0.09
CA PHE A 314 -8.11 9.79 1.02
C PHE A 314 -8.19 11.32 0.94
N ASN A 315 -9.37 11.88 1.20
CA ASN A 315 -9.59 13.33 1.25
C ASN A 315 -8.95 14.01 2.48
N LYS A 316 -8.41 13.20 3.40
CA LYS A 316 -7.78 13.63 4.64
C LYS A 316 -6.62 12.69 4.95
N ALA A 317 -5.46 13.26 5.25
CA ALA A 317 -4.33 12.50 5.73
C ALA A 317 -4.46 12.15 7.23
N PHE A 318 -4.02 10.95 7.56
CA PHE A 318 -3.92 10.44 8.93
C PHE A 318 -2.76 9.46 9.02
N LYS A 319 -2.23 9.28 10.23
CA LYS A 319 -1.06 8.44 10.51
C LYS A 319 -1.45 7.28 11.41
N VAL A 320 -0.89 6.10 11.13
CA VAL A 320 -1.11 4.89 11.92
C VAL A 320 0.22 4.33 12.43
N ASP A 321 0.51 4.59 13.69
CA ASP A 321 1.70 4.13 14.39
C ASP A 321 1.55 2.65 14.78
N ALA A 322 2.51 1.82 14.39
CA ALA A 322 2.62 0.46 14.89
C ALA A 322 3.23 0.48 16.30
N VAL A 323 2.45 0.04 17.29
CA VAL A 323 2.87 0.03 18.70
C VAL A 323 3.13 -1.41 19.15
N PRO A 324 4.30 -1.71 19.75
CA PRO A 324 4.63 -3.06 20.21
C PRO A 324 3.76 -3.51 21.38
N ALA A 325 3.26 -4.74 21.32
CA ALA A 325 2.49 -5.35 22.40
C ALA A 325 3.37 -5.77 23.60
N ARG A 326 4.63 -6.16 23.35
CA ARG A 326 5.60 -6.58 24.39
C ARG A 326 7.03 -6.19 24.03
N GLN A 327 7.85 -5.93 25.06
CA GLN A 327 9.31 -5.80 24.93
C GLN A 327 9.96 -7.15 25.26
N LYS A 328 10.77 -7.70 24.35
CA LYS A 328 11.57 -8.91 24.58
C LYS A 328 13.04 -8.64 24.28
N THR A 329 13.91 -9.16 25.14
CA THR A 329 15.35 -9.25 24.90
C THR A 329 15.61 -10.59 24.22
N CYS A 330 16.08 -10.59 22.98
CA CYS A 330 16.48 -11.80 22.28
C CYS A 330 17.94 -11.68 21.85
N ILE A 331 18.70 -12.73 22.10
CA ILE A 331 20.00 -12.97 21.47
C ILE A 331 19.67 -13.47 20.06
N SER A 332 20.31 -12.85 19.07
CA SER A 332 20.20 -13.12 17.64
C SER A 332 19.95 -14.59 17.31
N CYS A 333 18.80 -14.89 16.69
CA CYS A 333 18.64 -16.10 15.89
C CYS A 333 18.90 -15.72 14.43
N ASP A 334 19.92 -16.34 13.87
CA ASP A 334 20.30 -16.21 12.46
C ASP A 334 19.24 -16.92 11.61
N PRO A 335 18.50 -16.22 10.73
CA PRO A 335 17.68 -16.90 9.76
C PRO A 335 18.63 -17.53 8.74
N ARG A 336 18.89 -18.84 8.87
CA ARG A 336 19.44 -19.64 7.78
C ARG A 336 18.49 -19.50 6.59
N GLN A 337 18.90 -18.74 5.58
CA GLN A 337 18.29 -18.81 4.26
C GLN A 337 18.97 -19.96 3.52
N GLU A 338 18.21 -21.03 3.28
CA GLU A 338 18.55 -21.92 2.18
C GLU A 338 18.24 -21.17 0.88
N GLU A 339 19.29 -20.97 0.08
CA GLU A 339 19.16 -20.60 -1.32
C GLU A 339 18.46 -21.75 -2.04
N ASN A 340 17.30 -21.48 -2.64
CA ASN A 340 16.83 -22.33 -3.72
C ASN A 340 16.24 -21.46 -4.84
N THR A 341 16.74 -21.68 -6.05
CA THR A 341 16.23 -21.13 -7.32
C THR A 341 14.98 -21.90 -7.78
N GLU A 342 14.10 -22.25 -6.84
CA GLU A 342 12.92 -23.07 -7.09
C GLU A 342 11.61 -22.28 -7.04
N THR A 343 10.60 -22.79 -7.76
CA THR A 343 9.23 -22.28 -7.66
C THR A 343 8.67 -22.59 -6.27
N ILE A 344 8.31 -21.55 -5.52
CA ILE A 344 7.81 -21.72 -4.15
C ILE A 344 6.28 -21.94 -4.21
N SER A 345 5.81 -23.09 -3.73
CA SER A 345 4.38 -23.36 -3.61
C SER A 345 3.79 -22.70 -2.36
N VAL A 346 2.70 -21.96 -2.57
CA VAL A 346 2.07 -21.11 -1.56
C VAL A 346 0.56 -21.25 -1.58
N SER A 347 -0.09 -20.84 -0.49
CA SER A 347 -1.56 -20.72 -0.38
C SER A 347 -1.93 -19.33 0.15
N MET A 348 -3.07 -18.81 -0.31
CA MET A 348 -3.66 -17.54 0.15
C MET A 348 -4.69 -17.74 1.27
N GLU A 349 -4.99 -18.98 1.62
CA GLU A 349 -5.99 -19.29 2.64
C GLU A 349 -5.52 -18.94 4.04
N GLU A 350 -6.47 -18.88 4.97
CA GLU A 350 -6.17 -18.65 6.38
C GLU A 350 -5.26 -19.75 6.92
N ALA A 351 -4.23 -19.32 7.65
CA ALA A 351 -3.17 -20.20 8.08
C ALA A 351 -3.57 -20.94 9.35
N THR A 352 -3.60 -22.27 9.31
CA THR A 352 -3.96 -23.11 10.46
C THR A 352 -2.74 -23.81 11.05
N ALA A 353 -2.84 -24.21 12.32
CA ALA A 353 -1.79 -24.98 12.98
C ALA A 353 -1.72 -26.39 12.38
N GLY A 354 -0.54 -26.81 11.91
CA GLY A 354 -0.33 -28.15 11.36
C GLY A 354 0.40 -28.18 10.03
N GLN A 355 -0.02 -29.08 9.14
CA GLN A 355 0.52 -29.24 7.79
C GLN A 355 -0.17 -28.28 6.80
N GLY A 356 0.52 -27.91 5.73
CA GLY A 356 -0.01 -27.00 4.71
C GLY A 356 1.11 -26.35 3.89
N LEU A 357 0.72 -25.61 2.85
CA LEU A 357 1.64 -24.80 2.07
C LEU A 357 2.06 -23.55 2.81
N ARG A 358 3.13 -22.89 2.35
CA ARG A 358 3.55 -21.61 2.91
C ARG A 358 2.44 -20.57 2.72
N ALA A 359 2.01 -19.94 3.81
CA ALA A 359 1.02 -18.86 3.77
C ALA A 359 1.57 -17.65 3.00
N ALA A 360 0.74 -17.09 2.14
CA ALA A 360 1.02 -15.93 1.33
C ALA A 360 -0.17 -14.96 1.35
N ASN A 361 0.10 -13.72 0.97
CA ASN A 361 -0.92 -12.70 0.79
C ASN A 361 -0.55 -11.73 -0.32
N TRP A 362 -1.48 -10.87 -0.72
CA TRP A 362 -1.29 -9.91 -1.80
C TRP A 362 -0.58 -8.64 -1.33
N ASN A 363 0.22 -8.07 -2.23
CA ASN A 363 0.78 -6.72 -2.13
C ASN A 363 0.34 -5.95 -3.38
N ASP A 364 -0.85 -5.36 -3.30
CA ASP A 364 -1.66 -4.82 -4.39
C ASP A 364 -2.29 -3.45 -4.07
N LEU A 365 -1.88 -2.82 -2.97
CA LEU A 365 -2.44 -1.54 -2.53
C LEU A 365 -1.35 -0.46 -2.39
N GLU A 366 -1.65 0.72 -2.90
CA GLU A 366 -0.85 1.95 -2.74
C GLU A 366 -1.71 3.07 -2.14
N ASP A 367 -1.07 3.90 -1.30
CA ASP A 367 -1.68 5.11 -0.74
C ASP A 367 -0.99 6.35 -1.36
N ALA A 368 -1.77 7.13 -2.10
CA ALA A 368 -1.33 8.37 -2.74
C ALA A 368 -1.72 9.63 -1.94
N THR A 369 -2.30 9.47 -0.74
CA THR A 369 -2.64 10.60 0.14
C THR A 369 -1.37 11.37 0.54
N ASP A 370 -1.32 12.67 0.27
CA ASP A 370 -0.24 13.52 0.75
C ASP A 370 -0.35 13.72 2.27
N ASP A 371 0.52 13.03 3.00
CA ASP A 371 0.66 13.08 4.44
C ASP A 371 2.05 13.59 4.85
N THR A 372 2.83 14.12 3.91
CA THR A 372 4.26 14.45 4.14
C THR A 372 4.44 15.50 5.24
N TYR A 373 3.48 16.43 5.35
CA TYR A 373 3.43 17.44 6.39
C TYR A 373 3.32 16.86 7.81
N LEU A 374 2.75 15.66 7.98
CA LEU A 374 2.67 14.98 9.29
C LEU A 374 4.06 14.58 9.81
N PHE A 375 5.08 14.55 8.95
CA PHE A 375 6.46 14.22 9.33
C PHE A 375 7.36 15.45 9.50
N ALA A 376 6.84 16.66 9.27
CA ALA A 376 7.64 17.89 9.33
C ALA A 376 8.26 18.15 10.70
N ASN A 377 7.57 17.75 11.77
CA ASN A 377 8.06 17.86 13.14
C ASN A 377 9.39 17.11 13.37
N LYS A 378 9.66 16.04 12.61
CA LYS A 378 10.92 15.28 12.69
C LYS A 378 12.13 16.08 12.19
N PHE A 379 11.88 17.07 11.34
CA PHE A 379 12.91 17.92 10.74
C PHE A 379 12.93 19.32 11.34
N LYS A 380 12.27 19.56 12.48
CA LYS A 380 12.14 20.88 13.10
C LYS A 380 13.49 21.60 13.25
N CYS A 381 14.50 20.94 13.80
CA CYS A 381 15.83 21.54 13.97
C CYS A 381 16.51 21.85 12.63
N PHE A 382 16.33 21.00 11.62
CA PHE A 382 16.88 21.21 10.28
C PHE A 382 16.23 22.42 9.61
N PHE A 383 14.89 22.53 9.65
CA PHE A 383 14.20 23.69 9.11
C PHE A 383 14.54 24.98 9.86
N SER A 384 14.67 24.96 11.19
CA SER A 384 15.17 26.13 11.92
C SER A 384 16.59 26.54 11.52
N MET A 385 17.47 25.58 11.19
CA MET A 385 18.80 25.89 10.66
C MET A 385 18.72 26.51 9.26
N VAL A 386 17.81 26.03 8.40
CA VAL A 386 17.54 26.61 7.08
C VAL A 386 16.97 28.03 7.21
N ASP A 387 16.11 28.30 8.19
CA ASP A 387 15.60 29.64 8.47
C ASP A 387 16.74 30.59 8.89
N VAL A 388 17.69 30.13 9.69
CA VAL A 388 18.89 30.93 10.03
C VAL A 388 19.75 31.19 8.79
N LEU A 389 19.88 30.23 7.87
CA LEU A 389 20.56 30.47 6.59
C LEU A 389 19.88 31.58 5.80
N ALA A 390 18.56 31.61 5.74
CA ALA A 390 17.83 32.63 4.98
C ALA A 390 17.86 34.01 5.64
N ASN A 391 17.79 34.08 6.97
CA ASN A 391 17.68 35.34 7.69
C ASN A 391 19.04 36.00 8.00
N THR A 392 20.09 35.19 8.20
CA THR A 392 21.41 35.67 8.65
C THR A 392 22.44 35.65 7.54
N TYR A 393 22.25 34.80 6.53
CA TYR A 393 23.14 34.66 5.39
C TYR A 393 22.40 35.05 4.11
N ASP A 394 23.13 35.47 3.08
CA ASP A 394 22.56 35.81 1.77
C ASP A 394 22.17 34.53 1.01
N CYS A 395 21.16 33.83 1.53
CA CYS A 395 20.59 32.60 1.03
C CYS A 395 19.09 32.78 0.80
N THR A 396 18.62 32.55 -0.41
CA THR A 396 17.18 32.57 -0.74
C THR A 396 16.68 31.14 -0.89
N ILE A 397 15.65 30.74 -0.14
CA ILE A 397 15.06 29.41 -0.27
C ILE A 397 14.17 29.40 -1.52
N THR A 398 14.47 28.52 -2.48
CA THR A 398 13.69 28.37 -3.71
C THR A 398 12.59 27.33 -3.53
N THR A 399 12.94 26.17 -2.95
CA THR A 399 12.03 25.03 -2.79
C THR A 399 12.33 24.34 -1.47
N SER A 400 11.31 23.86 -0.78
CA SER A 400 11.42 23.04 0.42
C SER A 400 10.35 21.96 0.40
N GLY A 401 10.73 20.71 0.68
CA GLY A 401 9.80 19.59 0.67
C GLY A 401 10.31 18.40 1.47
N ILE A 402 9.39 17.48 1.78
CA ILE A 402 9.68 16.22 2.46
C ILE A 402 9.26 15.09 1.53
N ARG A 403 10.14 14.11 1.35
CA ARG A 403 9.92 12.94 0.50
C ARG A 403 9.99 11.66 1.33
N LYS A 404 9.07 10.72 1.11
CA LYS A 404 9.15 9.38 1.70
C LYS A 404 10.21 8.58 0.94
N LEU A 405 11.13 7.94 1.66
CA LEU A 405 12.12 7.08 1.00
C LEU A 405 11.43 5.84 0.40
N PRO A 406 11.85 5.40 -0.80
CA PRO A 406 11.15 4.36 -1.54
C PRO A 406 11.39 2.97 -0.95
N LYS A 407 10.37 2.12 -1.08
CA LYS A 407 10.47 0.67 -0.82
C LYS A 407 11.44 0.05 -1.83
N VAL A 408 12.47 -0.62 -1.32
CA VAL A 408 13.43 -1.41 -2.13
C VAL A 408 13.26 -2.89 -1.75
N PRO A 409 13.22 -3.83 -2.73
CA PRO A 409 13.08 -5.25 -2.44
C PRO A 409 14.05 -5.73 -1.36
N ARG A 410 13.55 -6.54 -0.43
CA ARG A 410 14.31 -7.13 0.69
C ARG A 410 14.94 -6.13 1.68
N CYS A 411 14.69 -4.82 1.55
CA CYS A 411 15.20 -3.80 2.47
C CYS A 411 14.08 -3.01 3.17
N LYS A 412 13.96 -3.17 4.49
CA LYS A 412 12.96 -2.47 5.32
C LYS A 412 13.43 -1.10 5.87
N LYS A 413 14.59 -0.59 5.42
CA LYS A 413 15.17 0.66 5.92
C LYS A 413 14.38 1.92 5.52
N HIS A 414 13.49 1.80 4.55
CA HIS A 414 12.52 2.83 4.18
C HIS A 414 11.42 3.03 5.24
N LEU A 415 11.35 2.16 6.25
CA LEU A 415 10.49 2.31 7.43
C LEU A 415 11.34 2.61 8.68
N LEU A 416 10.73 3.30 9.64
CA LEU A 416 11.27 3.46 10.98
C LEU A 416 10.97 2.23 11.84
N LYS A 417 11.95 1.81 12.64
CA LYS A 417 11.82 0.70 13.58
C LYS A 417 10.95 1.03 14.80
N THR A 418 10.77 2.32 15.09
CA THR A 418 10.10 2.80 16.30
C THR A 418 8.58 2.72 16.21
N ASP A 419 8.03 3.06 15.06
CA ASP A 419 6.58 3.23 14.83
C ASP A 419 6.11 2.61 13.50
N GLY A 420 7.02 2.03 12.71
CA GLY A 420 6.71 1.43 11.41
C GLY A 420 6.32 2.43 10.32
N ASN A 421 6.42 3.74 10.57
CA ASN A 421 6.08 4.77 9.58
C ASN A 421 7.16 4.92 8.51
N PRO A 422 6.84 5.52 7.35
CA PRO A 422 7.83 5.86 6.34
C PRO A 422 8.97 6.71 6.90
N ARG A 423 10.20 6.31 6.60
CA ARG A 423 11.39 7.14 6.77
C ARG A 423 11.38 8.19 5.67
N CYS A 424 11.55 9.44 6.05
CA CYS A 424 11.51 10.56 5.11
C CYS A 424 12.89 11.21 4.92
N MET A 425 13.01 12.02 3.88
CA MET A 425 14.13 12.91 3.61
C MET A 425 13.59 14.31 3.33
N ALA A 426 14.10 15.31 4.03
CA ALA A 426 13.85 16.71 3.70
C ALA A 426 14.83 17.17 2.62
N VAL A 427 14.31 17.88 1.62
CA VAL A 427 15.05 18.40 0.48
C VAL A 427 14.78 19.89 0.39
N VAL A 428 15.84 20.69 0.51
CA VAL A 428 15.76 22.15 0.41
C VAL A 428 16.68 22.63 -0.70
N GLN A 429 16.13 23.39 -1.63
CA GLN A 429 16.86 24.13 -2.65
C GLN A 429 17.00 25.58 -2.21
N LEU A 430 18.22 26.10 -2.28
CA LEU A 430 18.52 27.49 -1.99
C LEU A 430 19.45 28.09 -3.03
N GLU A 431 19.40 29.41 -3.18
CA GLU A 431 20.32 30.21 -3.96
C GLU A 431 21.19 31.06 -3.05
N THR A 432 22.50 31.06 -3.29
CA THR A 432 23.43 31.93 -2.58
C THR A 432 24.55 32.37 -3.51
N LYS A 433 24.85 33.68 -3.55
CA LYS A 433 25.85 34.27 -4.46
C LYS A 433 25.71 33.80 -5.92
N GLY A 434 24.47 33.76 -6.42
CA GLY A 434 24.16 33.33 -7.80
C GLY A 434 24.35 31.84 -8.07
N ASN A 435 24.52 31.01 -7.04
CA ASN A 435 24.70 29.57 -7.16
C ASN A 435 23.58 28.81 -6.45
N THR A 436 22.99 27.83 -7.14
CA THR A 436 22.00 26.90 -6.56
C THR A 436 22.71 25.83 -5.73
N ARG A 437 22.18 25.54 -4.54
CA ARG A 437 22.63 24.50 -3.62
C ARG A 437 21.43 23.70 -3.13
N TYR A 438 21.66 22.41 -2.90
CA TYR A 438 20.64 21.51 -2.34
C TYR A 438 21.12 21.00 -0.98
N LEU A 439 20.23 21.03 0.00
CA LEU A 439 20.43 20.47 1.33
C LEU A 439 19.54 19.25 1.48
N LEU A 440 20.14 18.12 1.87
CA LEU A 440 19.43 16.86 2.13
C LEU A 440 19.61 16.44 3.58
N GLU A 441 18.51 16.11 4.22
CA GLU A 441 18.46 15.64 5.60
C GLU A 441 17.59 14.39 5.70
N VAL A 442 18.10 13.30 6.27
CA VAL A 442 17.39 12.02 6.37
C VAL A 442 16.86 11.84 7.78
N ASP A 443 15.62 11.41 7.93
CA ASP A 443 15.07 11.01 9.23
C ASP A 443 15.83 9.78 9.75
N THR A 444 16.63 9.98 10.80
CA THR A 444 17.38 8.94 11.51
C THR A 444 16.95 8.79 12.96
N SER A 445 15.71 9.16 13.29
CA SER A 445 15.17 9.16 14.66
C SER A 445 15.26 7.80 15.37
N ASP A 446 15.23 6.70 14.63
CA ASP A 446 15.36 5.32 15.11
C ASP A 446 16.78 4.72 14.97
N ALA A 447 17.76 5.48 14.48
CA ALA A 447 19.11 4.99 14.23
C ALA A 447 20.07 5.29 15.39
N GLY A 448 21.07 4.42 15.58
CA GLY A 448 22.12 4.62 16.58
C GLY A 448 23.03 5.81 16.30
N LYS A 449 23.21 6.18 15.02
CA LYS A 449 24.00 7.32 14.55
C LYS A 449 23.22 8.09 13.49
N ALA A 450 23.23 9.41 13.59
CA ALA A 450 22.66 10.29 12.58
C ALA A 450 23.54 10.34 11.32
N LEU A 451 22.91 10.46 10.16
CA LEU A 451 23.61 10.76 8.90
C LEU A 451 23.93 12.25 8.89
N SER A 452 25.07 12.65 8.33
CA SER A 452 25.37 14.07 8.12
C SER A 452 24.37 14.71 7.16
N THR A 453 24.07 15.99 7.35
CA THR A 453 23.36 16.79 6.35
C THR A 453 24.22 16.94 5.10
N GLN A 454 23.68 16.62 3.94
CA GLN A 454 24.41 16.76 2.69
C GLN A 454 24.15 18.10 2.04
N ILE A 455 25.21 18.73 1.57
CA ILE A 455 25.17 19.90 0.71
C ILE A 455 25.63 19.46 -0.68
N LEU A 456 24.83 19.75 -1.70
CA LEU A 456 25.09 19.39 -3.08
C LEU A 456 25.13 20.62 -3.99
N SER A 457 26.03 20.57 -4.98
CA SER A 457 26.03 21.45 -6.16
C SER A 457 25.83 20.57 -7.40
N VAL A 458 24.57 20.49 -7.83
CA VAL A 458 24.12 19.58 -8.90
C VAL A 458 24.61 20.08 -10.26
N ARG A 459 25.06 19.16 -11.12
CA ARG A 459 25.56 19.49 -12.47
C ARG A 459 24.47 19.95 -13.41
N ASN A 460 23.36 19.22 -13.38
CA ASN A 460 22.27 19.41 -14.29
C ASN A 460 20.94 19.54 -13.51
N PRO A 461 20.47 20.77 -13.26
CA PRO A 461 19.20 20.97 -12.58
C PRO A 461 18.01 20.33 -13.30
N SER A 462 18.08 20.11 -14.62
CA SER A 462 16.98 19.51 -15.38
C SER A 462 16.83 18.00 -15.14
N SER A 463 17.88 17.31 -14.70
CA SER A 463 17.83 15.88 -14.34
C SER A 463 17.65 15.64 -12.85
N TRP A 464 17.64 16.69 -12.04
CA TRP A 464 17.69 16.60 -10.58
C TRP A 464 16.61 15.69 -9.98
N GLU A 465 15.38 15.74 -10.49
CA GLU A 465 14.28 14.94 -9.97
C GLU A 465 14.53 13.42 -10.16
N ALA A 466 14.97 13.02 -11.36
CA ALA A 466 15.31 11.62 -11.64
C ALA A 466 16.58 11.17 -10.89
N ASP A 467 17.56 12.07 -10.77
CA ASP A 467 18.78 11.85 -9.98
C ASP A 467 18.47 11.66 -8.49
N LEU A 468 17.51 12.42 -7.96
CA LEU A 468 17.03 12.34 -6.59
C LEU A 468 16.32 11.00 -6.33
N ASP A 469 15.45 10.56 -7.24
CA ASP A 469 14.80 9.25 -7.13
C ASP A 469 15.82 8.10 -7.09
N ASN A 470 16.87 8.18 -7.90
CA ASN A 470 17.95 7.19 -7.89
C ASN A 470 18.76 7.25 -6.57
N LEU A 471 19.09 8.46 -6.12
CA LEU A 471 19.80 8.69 -4.87
C LEU A 471 19.05 8.12 -3.66
N GLU A 472 17.72 8.29 -3.61
CA GLU A 472 16.87 7.75 -2.55
C GLU A 472 16.88 6.22 -2.52
N ARG A 473 16.80 5.56 -3.68
CA ARG A 473 16.89 4.10 -3.78
C ARG A 473 18.25 3.58 -3.33
N GLU A 474 19.32 4.24 -3.76
CA GLU A 474 20.70 3.85 -3.41
C GLU A 474 21.04 4.13 -1.93
N LEU A 475 20.47 5.18 -1.34
CA LEU A 475 20.56 5.44 0.10
C LEU A 475 19.99 4.27 0.90
N ILE A 476 18.84 3.73 0.48
CA ILE A 476 18.21 2.56 1.11
C ILE A 476 19.04 1.29 0.88
N ARG A 477 19.53 1.04 -0.34
CA ARG A 477 20.42 -0.11 -0.65
C ARG A 477 21.72 -0.06 0.15
N SER A 478 22.27 1.13 0.35
CA SER A 478 23.48 1.38 1.15
C SER A 478 23.26 1.31 2.67
N SER A 479 22.06 0.89 3.10
CA SER A 479 21.65 0.75 4.50
C SER A 479 21.70 2.07 5.29
N LEU A 480 21.19 3.15 4.69
CA LEU A 480 21.23 4.51 5.23
C LEU A 480 22.67 5.01 5.35
N ARG A 481 23.42 4.96 4.25
CA ARG A 481 24.70 5.63 4.11
C ARG A 481 24.67 6.41 2.82
N TRP A 482 25.21 7.64 2.83
CA TRP A 482 25.27 8.45 1.63
C TRP A 482 26.05 7.73 0.51
N PRO A 483 25.43 7.41 -0.63
CA PRO A 483 26.07 6.69 -1.71
C PRO A 483 27.01 7.65 -2.46
N LYS A 484 28.28 7.68 -2.06
CA LYS A 484 29.27 8.66 -2.55
C LYS A 484 29.50 8.58 -4.06
N ASP A 485 29.42 7.39 -4.63
CA ASP A 485 29.62 7.18 -6.07
C ASP A 485 28.49 7.83 -6.87
N ILE A 486 27.24 7.62 -6.48
CA ILE A 486 26.06 8.28 -7.06
C ILE A 486 26.12 9.80 -6.86
N LEU A 487 26.52 10.27 -5.67
CA LEU A 487 26.70 11.70 -5.43
C LEU A 487 27.80 12.30 -6.33
N ALA A 488 28.86 11.55 -6.61
CA ALA A 488 29.92 11.97 -7.53
C ALA A 488 29.45 11.96 -9.00
N GLU A 489 28.53 11.09 -9.38
CA GLU A 489 27.89 11.12 -10.71
C GLU A 489 27.02 12.37 -10.87
N ILE A 490 26.12 12.63 -9.92
CA ILE A 490 25.16 13.74 -9.93
C ILE A 490 25.87 15.10 -9.83
N CYS A 491 26.81 15.25 -8.89
CA CYS A 491 27.45 16.53 -8.58
C CYS A 491 28.83 16.64 -9.23
N GLY A 492 29.57 15.54 -9.37
CA GLY A 492 31.00 15.57 -9.61
C GLY A 492 31.84 15.56 -8.35
N ASN A 493 33.07 15.07 -8.48
CA ASN A 493 34.04 15.06 -7.39
C ASN A 493 34.27 16.46 -6.82
N GLY A 494 34.21 16.57 -5.49
CA GLY A 494 34.41 17.83 -4.77
C GLY A 494 33.20 18.77 -4.73
N ARG A 495 32.07 18.43 -5.38
CA ARG A 495 30.84 19.25 -5.41
C ARG A 495 29.72 18.79 -4.48
N PHE A 496 30.05 17.93 -3.53
CA PHE A 496 29.15 17.55 -2.44
C PHE A 496 29.92 17.44 -1.13
N LYS A 497 29.25 17.71 -0.01
CA LYS A 497 29.87 17.64 1.33
C LYS A 497 28.87 17.31 2.42
N GLY A 498 29.30 16.47 3.36
CA GLY A 498 28.55 16.21 4.60
C GLY A 498 28.94 17.16 5.72
N ILE A 499 27.95 17.73 6.39
CA ILE A 499 28.11 18.54 7.59
C ILE A 499 27.57 17.76 8.79
N THR A 500 28.38 17.66 9.83
CA THR A 500 27.99 16.97 11.07
C THR A 500 27.00 17.79 11.87
N HIS A 501 26.03 17.08 12.44
CA HIS A 501 25.05 17.61 13.38
C HIS A 501 25.71 18.20 14.62
N PRO A 502 25.09 19.23 15.24
CA PRO A 502 25.46 19.65 16.58
C PRO A 502 25.33 18.50 17.59
N HIS A 503 26.17 18.53 18.62
CA HIS A 503 26.02 17.58 19.72
C HIS A 503 24.73 17.87 20.49
N SER A 504 23.81 16.90 20.50
CA SER A 504 22.62 16.97 21.35
C SER A 504 22.95 16.40 22.74
N PRO A 505 22.47 17.00 23.84
CA PRO A 505 22.62 16.41 25.16
C PRO A 505 21.93 15.05 25.23
N ILE A 506 22.59 14.08 25.88
CA ILE A 506 22.27 12.64 25.89
C ILE A 506 20.80 12.34 26.27
N ARG A 507 20.14 13.23 27.02
CA ARG A 507 18.76 13.04 27.51
C ARG A 507 17.65 13.53 26.57
N ASN A 508 17.94 14.34 25.55
CA ASN A 508 16.94 14.80 24.57
C ASN A 508 17.61 15.01 23.20
N ARG A 509 17.54 14.00 22.32
CA ARG A 509 18.12 14.06 20.96
C ARG A 509 17.35 14.97 19.99
N SER A 510 16.17 15.45 20.38
CA SER A 510 15.23 16.22 19.54
C SER A 510 15.21 17.72 19.80
N VAL A 511 15.95 18.21 20.81
CA VAL A 511 15.97 19.63 21.17
C VAL A 511 17.41 20.11 21.20
N LEU A 512 17.79 20.87 20.16
CA LEU A 512 19.06 21.59 20.11
C LEU A 512 18.87 23.00 20.70
N ASN A 513 19.88 23.47 21.43
CA ASN A 513 19.92 24.87 21.89
C ASN A 513 20.00 25.81 20.66
N PRO A 514 19.42 27.03 20.71
CA PRO A 514 19.48 27.99 19.60
C PRO A 514 20.91 28.29 19.12
N GLU A 515 21.86 28.49 20.02
CA GLU A 515 23.28 28.71 19.67
C GLU A 515 23.90 27.54 18.89
N SER A 516 23.43 26.31 19.15
CA SER A 516 23.86 25.12 18.41
C SER A 516 23.30 25.10 16.99
N ILE A 517 22.12 25.67 16.76
CA ILE A 517 21.48 25.82 15.44
C ILE A 517 22.22 26.89 14.64
N ASP A 518 22.55 28.03 15.24
CA ASP A 518 23.32 29.09 14.57
C ASP A 518 24.72 28.60 14.18
N GLY A 519 25.40 27.90 15.09
CA GLY A 519 26.69 27.28 14.82
C GLY A 519 26.61 26.23 13.70
N TRP A 520 25.49 25.52 13.57
CA TRP A 520 25.24 24.58 12.48
C TRP A 520 25.05 25.31 11.15
N ALA A 521 24.19 26.32 11.10
CA ALA A 521 23.98 27.16 9.93
C ALA A 521 25.30 27.76 9.43
N ALA A 522 26.13 28.28 10.34
CA ALA A 522 27.47 28.79 10.01
C ALA A 522 28.40 27.74 9.38
N ARG A 523 28.33 26.48 9.83
CA ARG A 523 29.09 25.37 9.20
C ARG A 523 28.53 25.00 7.83
N VAL A 524 27.20 24.99 7.68
CA VAL A 524 26.53 24.72 6.40
C VAL A 524 26.88 25.81 5.39
N TYR A 525 26.72 27.08 5.74
CA TYR A 525 27.09 28.22 4.89
C TYR A 525 28.56 28.17 4.46
N ARG A 526 29.50 27.95 5.40
CA ARG A 526 30.92 27.77 5.04
C ARG A 526 31.16 26.55 4.15
N GLY A 527 30.35 25.51 4.29
CA GLY A 527 30.35 24.34 3.40
C GLY A 527 29.94 24.72 1.99
N MET A 528 28.83 25.43 1.84
CA MET A 528 28.28 25.90 0.56
C MET A 528 29.26 26.79 -0.21
N MET A 529 30.00 27.65 0.50
CA MET A 529 30.99 28.56 -0.10
C MET A 529 32.27 27.86 -0.60
N ARG A 530 32.48 26.59 -0.23
CA ARG A 530 33.65 25.80 -0.65
C ARG A 530 33.34 24.79 -1.77
N LEU A 531 32.06 24.69 -2.15
CA LEU A 531 31.57 23.93 -3.30
C LEU A 531 31.35 24.89 -4.46
#